data_AF-A0A2J8TR17-F1
#
_entry.id   AF-A0A2J8TR17-F1
#
_cell.length_a   1.000
_cell.length_b   1.000
_cell.length_c   1.000
_cell.angle_alpha   90.00
_cell.angle_beta   90.00
_cell.angle_gamma   90.00
#
_symmetry.space_group_name_H-M   'P 1'
#
loop_
_entity.id
_entity.type
_entity.pdbx_description
1 polymer ?
#
loop_
_entity_poly.entity_id
_entity_poly.type
_entity_poly.pdbx_seq_one_letter_code
_entity_poly.pdbx_strand_id
1 'polypeptide(L)' 'MGHMLLPFRLGLGGPIGSGHQFFPWIHIGDLAGILTHALEANHVHGVLNGVAPSSATNAEFAQTLGA' A
#
# COMPACT_ATOMS: atom_id res chain seq x y z
N MET A 1 4.94 -1.40 7.45
CA MET A 1 3.87 -0.75 8.23
C MET A 1 4.23 -0.47 9.70
N GLY A 2 5.15 -1.19 10.35
CA GLY A 2 5.40 -1.06 11.80
C GLY A 2 5.65 0.36 12.33
N HIS A 3 6.38 1.20 11.61
CA HIS A 3 6.66 2.59 12.02
C HIS A 3 5.48 3.56 11.85
N MET A 4 4.51 3.24 10.99
CA MET A 4 3.31 4.06 10.79
C MET A 4 2.21 3.67 11.78
N LEU A 5 2.14 2.42 12.25
CA LEU A 5 1.04 1.99 13.12
C LEU A 5 1.04 2.67 14.50
N LEU A 6 2.22 2.88 15.11
CA LEU A 6 2.28 3.40 16.48
C LEU A 6 1.71 4.83 16.59
N PRO A 7 2.10 5.81 15.75
CA PRO A 7 1.49 7.13 15.77
C PRO A 7 -0.03 7.11 15.57
N PHE A 8 -0.52 6.30 14.61
CA PHE A 8 -1.96 6.19 14.33
C PHE A 8 -2.75 5.60 15.50
N ARG A 9 -2.22 4.55 16.15
CA ARG A 9 -2.82 3.96 17.36
C ARG A 9 -2.90 4.91 18.55
N LEU A 10 -2.01 5.91 18.61
CA LEU A 10 -2.00 6.92 19.66
C LEU A 10 -2.81 8.18 19.29
N GLY A 11 -3.50 8.20 18.15
CA GLY A 11 -4.21 9.39 17.66
C GLY A 11 -3.30 10.52 17.16
N LEU A 12 -2.01 10.24 16.98
CA LEU A 12 -0.98 11.17 16.47
C LEU A 12 -0.69 10.95 14.99
N GLY A 13 -1.46 10.07 14.33
CA GLY A 13 -1.38 9.83 12.89
C GLY A 13 -2.08 10.91 12.08
N GLY A 14 -1.67 11.06 10.82
CA GLY A 14 -2.27 12.02 9.90
C GLY A 14 -1.59 12.00 8.52
N PRO A 15 -2.10 12.81 7.58
CA PRO A 15 -1.46 12.98 6.28
C PRO A 15 -0.06 13.60 6.41
N ILE A 16 0.82 13.24 5.48
CA ILE A 16 2.17 13.76 5.34
C ILE A 16 2.14 14.92 4.33
N GLY A 17 2.58 16.11 4.74
CA GLY A 17 2.55 17.29 3.89
C GLY A 17 1.12 17.72 3.56
N SER A 18 0.82 17.95 2.27
CA SER A 18 -0.54 18.35 1.86
C SER A 18 -1.53 17.19 1.84
N GLY A 19 -1.06 15.93 1.81
CA GLY A 19 -1.88 14.73 1.72
C GLY A 19 -2.43 14.41 0.32
N HIS A 20 -2.34 15.34 -0.65
CA HIS A 20 -2.89 15.18 -2.00
C HIS A 20 -2.02 14.32 -2.93
N GLN A 21 -0.79 14.02 -2.53
CA GLN A 21 0.08 13.15 -3.32
C GLN A 21 -0.50 11.74 -3.40
N PHE A 22 -0.42 11.12 -4.59
CA PHE A 22 -0.75 9.71 -4.75
C PHE A 22 0.14 8.85 -3.86
N PHE A 23 -0.46 7.83 -3.27
CA PHE A 23 0.18 6.92 -2.33
C PHE A 23 0.05 5.48 -2.84
N PRO A 24 0.93 5.02 -3.76
CA PRO A 24 0.91 3.65 -4.22
C PRO A 24 1.22 2.71 -3.05
N TRP A 25 0.33 1.75 -2.82
CA TRP A 25 0.42 0.80 -1.73
C TRP A 25 0.06 -0.60 -2.21
N ILE A 26 0.49 -1.62 -1.48
CA ILE A 26 0.08 -3.02 -1.68
C ILE A 26 0.02 -3.72 -0.34
N HIS A 27 -0.98 -4.59 -0.15
CA HIS A 27 -1.00 -5.47 1.01
C HIS A 27 0.11 -6.53 0.89
N ILE A 28 0.76 -6.88 2.00
CA ILE A 28 1.90 -7.82 1.98
C ILE A 28 1.52 -9.19 1.41
N GLY A 29 0.29 -9.64 1.68
CA GLY A 29 -0.25 -10.89 1.12
C GLY A 29 -0.44 -10.83 -0.39
N ASP A 30 -0.84 -9.69 -0.94
CA ASP A 30 -1.00 -9.52 -2.38
C ASP A 30 0.35 -9.49 -3.08
N LEU A 31 1.35 -8.80 -2.49
CA LEU A 31 2.71 -8.82 -3.04
C LEU A 31 3.30 -10.23 -3.02
N ALA A 32 3.12 -10.98 -1.92
CA ALA A 32 3.52 -12.38 -1.86
C ALA A 32 2.81 -13.22 -2.93
N GLY A 33 1.50 -13.02 -3.11
CA GLY A 33 0.71 -13.70 -4.13
C GLY A 33 1.16 -13.37 -5.56
N ILE A 34 1.48 -12.11 -5.85
CA ILE A 34 2.04 -11.70 -7.16
C ILE A 34 3.38 -12.40 -7.41
N LEU A 35 4.26 -12.46 -6.41
CA LEU A 35 5.55 -13.15 -6.52
C LEU A 35 5.35 -14.65 -6.76
N THR A 36 4.50 -15.31 -5.98
CA THR A 36 4.17 -16.73 -6.17
C THR A 36 3.60 -16.98 -7.55
N HIS A 37 2.65 -16.16 -7.99
CA HIS A 37 2.04 -16.30 -9.31
C HIS A 37 3.06 -16.12 -10.43
N ALA A 38 3.96 -15.13 -10.32
CA ALA A 38 5.02 -14.92 -11.31
C ALA A 38 6.03 -16.08 -11.37
N LEU A 39 6.24 -16.79 -10.26
CA LEU A 39 7.11 -17.97 -10.20
C LEU A 39 6.42 -19.23 -10.78
N GLU A 40 5.12 -19.39 -10.56
CA GLU A 40 4.38 -20.61 -10.91
C GLU A 40 3.74 -20.55 -12.31
N ALA A 41 3.41 -19.36 -12.80
CA ALA A 41 2.71 -19.18 -14.07
C ALA A 41 3.70 -18.85 -15.21
N ASN A 42 3.96 -19.85 -16.06
CA ASN A 42 4.95 -19.80 -17.15
C ASN A 42 4.67 -18.71 -18.22
N HIS A 43 3.47 -18.14 -18.23
CA HIS A 43 3.06 -17.10 -19.17
C HIS A 43 3.31 -15.69 -18.64
N VAL A 44 3.67 -15.53 -17.37
CA VAL A 44 3.95 -14.22 -16.77
C VAL A 44 5.38 -13.80 -17.12
N HIS A 45 5.53 -12.66 -17.78
CA HIS A 45 6.82 -12.13 -18.20
C HIS A 45 6.80 -10.59 -18.28
N GLY A 46 7.98 -9.98 -18.18
CA GLY A 46 8.13 -8.52 -18.21
C GLY A 46 7.97 -7.86 -16.84
N VAL A 47 7.62 -6.58 -16.84
CA VAL A 47 7.54 -5.75 -15.63
C VAL A 47 6.14 -5.81 -15.04
N LEU A 48 6.04 -6.09 -13.74
CA LEU A 48 4.80 -6.04 -12.98
C LEU A 48 4.88 -4.96 -11.91
N ASN A 49 3.94 -4.02 -11.92
CA ASN A 49 3.78 -3.07 -10.81
C ASN A 49 2.91 -3.73 -9.74
N GLY A 50 3.55 -4.20 -8.66
CA GLY A 50 2.87 -4.76 -7.48
C GLY A 50 2.23 -3.67 -6.64
N VAL A 51 1.11 -3.11 -7.11
CA VAL A 51 0.30 -2.12 -6.40
C VAL A 51 -1.16 -2.58 -6.35
N ALA A 52 -1.87 -2.24 -5.28
CA ALA A 52 -3.31 -2.46 -5.20
C ALA A 52 -4.03 -1.65 -6.30
N PRO A 53 -5.18 -2.12 -6.83
CA PRO A 53 -5.94 -1.44 -7.86
C PRO A 53 -6.74 -0.25 -7.29
N SER A 54 -6.03 0.70 -6.66
CA SER A 54 -6.59 1.87 -6.00
C SER A 54 -5.72 3.09 -6.27
N SER A 55 -6.35 4.20 -6.66
CA SER A 55 -5.69 5.49 -6.86
C SER A 55 -5.72 6.35 -5.59
N ALA A 56 -5.32 5.75 -4.46
CA ALA A 56 -5.42 6.42 -3.16
C ALA A 56 -4.41 7.59 -3.04
N THR A 57 -4.86 8.67 -2.43
CA THR A 57 -3.99 9.75 -1.92
C THR A 57 -3.49 9.42 -0.52
N ASN A 58 -2.44 10.12 -0.07
CA ASN A 58 -1.94 9.94 1.30
C ASN A 58 -2.98 10.35 2.36
N ALA A 59 -3.83 11.35 2.09
CA ALA A 59 -4.92 11.75 2.97
C ALA A 59 -5.96 10.63 3.13
N GLU A 60 -6.41 10.04 2.03
CA GLU A 60 -7.36 8.91 2.07
C GLU A 60 -6.75 7.69 2.77
N PHE A 61 -5.48 7.40 2.51
CA PHE A 61 -4.77 6.32 3.18
C PHE A 61 -4.67 6.53 4.70
N ALA A 62 -4.26 7.73 5.13
CA ALA A 62 -4.16 8.08 6.54
C ALA A 62 -5.52 8.01 7.23
N GLN A 63 -6.57 8.56 6.61
CA GLN A 63 -7.93 8.48 7.16
C GLN A 63 -8.39 7.03 7.33
N THR A 64 -8.13 6.18 6.34
CA THR A 64 -8.50 4.75 6.39
C THR A 64 -7.69 3.98 7.42
N LEU A 65 -6.42 4.34 7.63
CA LEU A 65 -5.54 3.70 8.63
C LEU A 65 -5.86 4.14 10.07
N GLY A 66 -6.37 5.36 10.25
CA GLY A 66 -6.70 5.93 11.56
C GLY A 66 -8.14 5.74 12.02
N ALA A 67 -9.03 5.29 11.13
CA ALA A 67 -10.37 4.83 11.46
C ALA A 67 -10.32 3.50 12.25
#